data_AF-A0A7Z2NZ45-F1
#
_entry.id   AF-A0A7Z2NZ45-F1
#
_cell.length_a   1.000
_cell.length_b   1.000
_cell.length_c   1.000
_cell.angle_alpha   90.00
_cell.angle_beta   90.00
_cell.angle_gamma   90.00
#
_symmetry.space_group_name_H-M   'P 1'
#
loop_
_entity.id
_entity.type
_entity.pdbx_description
1 polymer ?
#
loop_
_entity_poly.entity_id
_entity_poly.type
_entity_poly.pdbx_seq_one_letter_code
_entity_poly.pdbx_strand_id
1 'polypeptide(L)'
;MTITDPFGWLDAAALDDPRVTALMTEFFAASERVMAPLDPLVRQLREEANAAIPPAAAPVPVREGEYGYWSDWSQGRRQLWRVHLGSGARELLLDAAEIREDGKPHGYFVAWGLSPDGLTLAFATVAAPEHHDIRFKEISTGRLLSDIVRDAGVQITSERLVWTADSRGMIYGEVDGTGRPRRARIHWLGTPQRNGPVLHEETDPAFFLEVRQTSSGRFALINAVSVNTSEIRLVDRQMVEAVRLVSSRRDGRLYTVDHGGGDALDIITNDTHPNFRMVTAPLQQPGHWTELLAPKDRTGLTWHQAFRRHLVVGERHEGSSRVRVFDRAGGQWRGIEVPDPVAIVGFDRWTAGPEANREADPTKLRVGAETFARPKALYDYSFADGTLEALQARAGASHRLVTERLEATAPDGTIIPMSMIRPRDGALRGAVLYGYGAYGVPSDPDFDPQRFSLLTRGVAYVIAHVRGGGDLGGAWHDAGRGEARGKPVDDFIACAEALVSQGRVPPGKIVSMGRSAGAG
;
A
#
# COMPACT_ATOMS: atom_id res chain seq x y z
N MET A 1 -22.25 -2.77 34.78
CA MET A 1 -21.18 -1.76 34.98
C MET A 1 -21.61 -0.51 34.24
N THR A 2 -21.79 0.61 34.93
CA THR A 2 -22.06 1.89 34.28
C THR A 2 -20.71 2.55 33.98
N ILE A 3 -20.45 2.90 32.73
CA ILE A 3 -19.25 3.65 32.33
C ILE A 3 -19.67 5.11 32.22
N THR A 4 -19.01 5.99 32.96
CA THR A 4 -19.19 7.44 32.86
C THR A 4 -18.14 7.98 31.90
N ASP A 5 -18.57 8.64 30.83
CA ASP A 5 -17.70 9.35 29.90
C ASP A 5 -17.90 10.88 30.07
N PRO A 6 -17.05 11.55 30.87
CA PRO A 6 -17.15 13.00 31.07
C PRO A 6 -16.83 13.81 29.79
N PHE A 7 -16.28 13.17 28.76
CA PHE A 7 -15.91 13.78 27.48
C PHE A 7 -16.81 13.33 26.32
N GLY A 8 -17.88 12.57 26.58
CA GLY A 8 -18.79 12.10 25.52
C GLY A 8 -19.48 13.21 24.71
N TRP A 9 -19.39 14.46 25.15
CA TRP A 9 -19.84 15.64 24.40
C TRP A 9 -18.88 16.04 23.25
N LEU A 10 -17.69 15.44 23.16
CA LEU A 10 -16.69 15.63 22.09
C LEU A 10 -16.81 14.61 20.95
N ASP A 11 -17.98 14.00 20.78
CA ASP A 11 -18.23 13.01 19.73
C ASP A 11 -18.14 13.62 18.31
N ALA A 12 -17.82 12.79 17.32
CA ALA A 12 -17.69 13.18 15.91
C ALA A 12 -18.98 13.80 15.34
N ALA A 13 -20.15 13.41 15.84
CA ALA A 13 -21.43 14.02 15.48
C ALA A 13 -21.60 15.46 15.99
N ALA A 14 -20.75 15.91 16.93
CA ALA A 14 -20.80 17.21 17.57
C ALA A 14 -19.71 18.17 17.08
N LEU A 15 -19.01 17.87 15.97
CA LEU A 15 -17.95 18.74 15.44
C LEU A 15 -18.45 20.16 15.12
N ASP A 16 -19.72 20.31 14.74
CA ASP A 16 -20.37 21.59 14.50
C ASP A 16 -21.02 22.21 15.76
N ASP A 17 -20.95 21.55 16.93
CA ASP A 17 -21.43 22.12 18.21
C ASP A 17 -20.56 23.35 18.56
N PRO A 18 -21.16 24.52 18.84
CA PRO A 18 -20.42 25.72 19.19
C PRO A 18 -19.43 25.54 20.35
N ARG A 19 -19.72 24.66 21.32
CA ARG A 19 -18.82 24.38 22.46
C ARG A 19 -17.60 23.59 22.03
N VAL A 20 -17.78 22.61 21.14
CA VAL A 20 -16.68 21.81 20.57
C VAL A 20 -15.81 22.71 19.70
N THR A 21 -16.43 23.54 18.85
CA THR A 21 -15.73 24.52 18.01
C THR A 21 -14.91 25.51 18.85
N ALA A 22 -15.47 26.02 19.96
CA ALA A 22 -14.77 26.92 20.87
C ALA A 22 -13.56 26.23 21.53
N LEU A 23 -13.72 25.00 22.03
CA LEU A 23 -12.61 24.23 22.59
C LEU A 23 -11.51 23.95 21.56
N MET A 24 -11.87 23.51 20.35
CA MET A 24 -10.90 23.27 19.27
C MET A 24 -10.13 24.55 18.94
N THR A 25 -10.82 25.69 18.85
CA THR A 25 -10.20 27.00 18.60
C THR A 25 -9.20 27.36 19.71
N GLU A 26 -9.57 27.18 20.97
CA GLU A 26 -8.68 27.42 22.11
C GLU A 26 -7.46 26.48 22.10
N PHE A 27 -7.69 25.19 21.81
CA PHE A 27 -6.63 24.19 21.71
C PHE A 27 -5.64 24.52 20.60
N PHE A 28 -6.12 24.89 19.40
CA PHE A 28 -5.26 25.30 18.30
C PHE A 28 -4.45 26.56 18.65
N ALA A 29 -5.08 27.58 19.23
CA ALA A 29 -4.39 28.79 19.68
C ALA A 29 -3.34 28.50 20.79
N ALA A 30 -3.60 27.54 21.68
CA ALA A 30 -2.63 27.09 22.67
C ALA A 30 -1.45 26.35 22.01
N SER A 31 -1.74 25.44 21.07
CA SER A 31 -0.72 24.72 20.30
C SER A 31 0.17 25.67 19.50
N GLU A 32 -0.40 26.65 18.82
CA GLU A 32 0.35 27.69 18.09
C GLU A 32 1.28 28.47 19.02
N ARG A 33 0.80 28.88 20.20
CA ARG A 33 1.64 29.59 21.19
C ARG A 33 2.81 28.74 21.68
N VAL A 34 2.61 27.44 21.89
CA VAL A 34 3.66 26.51 22.31
C VAL A 34 4.67 26.27 21.18
N MET A 35 4.20 26.19 19.94
CA MET A 35 5.05 25.92 18.77
C MET A 35 5.76 27.15 18.23
N ALA A 36 5.22 28.36 18.39
CA ALA A 36 5.77 29.59 17.81
C ALA A 36 7.26 29.84 18.14
N PRO A 37 7.78 29.59 19.37
CA PRO A 37 9.21 29.73 19.64
C PRO A 37 10.09 28.72 18.87
N LEU A 38 9.51 27.61 18.40
CA LEU A 38 10.21 26.56 17.64
C LEU A 38 10.15 26.79 16.12
N ASP A 39 9.42 27.78 15.63
CA ASP A 39 9.27 28.05 14.19
C ASP A 39 10.61 28.13 13.42
N PRO A 40 11.65 28.86 13.92
CA PRO A 40 12.94 28.88 13.25
C PRO A 40 13.56 27.49 13.11
N LEU A 41 13.45 26.67 14.17
CA LEU A 41 13.92 25.30 14.16
C LEU A 41 13.10 24.44 13.18
N VAL A 42 11.77 24.53 13.19
CA VAL A 42 10.90 23.78 12.28
C VAL A 42 11.24 24.08 10.81
N ARG A 43 11.48 25.35 10.46
CA ARG A 43 11.91 25.75 9.11
C ARG A 43 13.25 25.14 8.74
N GLN A 44 14.24 25.25 9.64
CA GLN A 44 15.55 24.64 9.44
C GLN A 44 15.46 23.12 9.24
N LEU A 45 14.71 22.41 10.10
CA LEU A 45 14.52 20.96 9.99
C LEU A 45 13.88 20.58 8.66
N ARG A 46 12.91 21.37 8.18
CA ARG A 46 12.25 21.15 6.89
C ARG A 46 13.20 21.38 5.71
N GLU A 47 14.02 22.43 5.76
CA GLU A 47 15.04 22.69 4.72
C GLU A 47 16.05 21.54 4.65
N GLU A 48 16.53 21.07 5.79
CA GLU A 48 17.47 19.95 5.87
C GLU A 48 16.84 18.63 5.40
N ALA A 49 15.60 18.35 5.78
CA ALA A 49 14.87 17.18 5.29
C ALA A 49 14.67 17.24 3.77
N ASN A 50 14.31 18.40 3.22
CA ASN A 50 14.18 18.60 1.78
C ASN A 50 15.52 18.44 1.06
N ALA A 51 16.62 18.92 1.64
CA ALA A 51 17.96 18.74 1.10
C ALA A 51 18.45 17.28 1.14
N ALA A 52 17.88 16.46 2.02
CA ALA A 52 18.16 15.02 2.10
C ALA A 52 17.33 14.18 1.10
N ILE A 53 16.32 14.78 0.46
CA ILE A 53 15.56 14.11 -0.61
C ILE A 53 16.53 13.90 -1.79
N PRO A 54 16.72 12.65 -2.27
CA PRO A 54 17.54 12.40 -3.43
C PRO A 54 17.06 13.21 -4.64
N PRO A 55 17.96 13.71 -5.49
CA PRO A 55 17.56 14.38 -6.72
C PRO A 55 16.60 13.52 -7.52
N ALA A 56 15.58 14.16 -8.12
CA ALA A 56 14.66 13.46 -9.01
C ALA A 56 15.47 12.78 -10.13
N ALA A 57 15.36 11.46 -10.23
CA ALA A 57 15.94 10.75 -11.36
C ALA A 57 15.07 10.95 -12.60
N ALA A 58 15.64 10.59 -13.75
CA ALA A 58 14.84 10.45 -14.97
C ALA A 58 13.67 9.49 -14.70
N PRO A 59 12.46 9.80 -15.20
CA PRO A 59 11.33 8.90 -15.04
C PRO A 59 11.67 7.56 -15.66
N VAL A 60 11.21 6.48 -15.02
CA VAL A 60 11.35 5.11 -15.50
C VAL A 60 9.96 4.63 -15.92
N PRO A 61 9.57 4.78 -17.21
CA PRO A 61 8.22 4.46 -17.64
C PRO A 61 7.88 2.98 -17.41
N VAL A 62 6.67 2.71 -16.93
CA VAL A 62 6.11 1.36 -16.80
C VAL A 62 5.50 0.98 -18.13
N ARG A 63 6.00 -0.11 -18.73
CA ARG A 63 5.52 -0.61 -20.01
C ARG A 63 4.10 -1.16 -19.89
N GLU A 64 3.25 -0.80 -20.85
CA GLU A 64 1.98 -1.45 -21.15
C GLU A 64 1.75 -1.35 -22.67
N GLY A 65 2.01 -2.45 -23.38
CA GLY A 65 1.93 -2.47 -24.85
C GLY A 65 3.03 -1.66 -25.53
N GLU A 66 2.63 -0.76 -26.44
CA GLU A 66 3.54 0.11 -27.20
C GLU A 66 3.96 1.37 -26.42
N TYR A 67 3.39 1.59 -25.24
CA TYR A 67 3.63 2.78 -24.43
C TYR A 67 4.29 2.46 -23.10
N GLY A 68 4.99 3.46 -22.56
CA GLY A 68 5.43 3.52 -21.18
C GLY A 68 4.73 4.66 -20.42
N TYR A 69 4.33 4.44 -19.18
CA TYR A 69 3.57 5.39 -18.36
C TYR A 69 4.31 5.77 -17.08
N TRP A 70 4.17 7.02 -16.62
CA TRP A 70 4.67 7.43 -15.31
C TRP A 70 3.89 8.63 -14.75
N SER A 71 3.96 8.81 -13.43
CA SER A 71 3.53 10.05 -12.78
C SER A 71 4.73 10.92 -12.44
N ASP A 72 4.67 12.20 -12.77
CA ASP A 72 5.65 13.21 -12.38
C ASP A 72 5.07 14.10 -11.26
N TRP A 73 5.91 14.39 -10.26
CA TRP A 73 5.61 15.23 -9.10
C TRP A 73 6.58 16.40 -8.95
N SER A 74 7.53 16.56 -9.88
CA SER A 74 8.62 17.55 -9.82
C SER A 74 8.14 19.00 -9.67
N GLN A 75 6.88 19.26 -10.04
CA GLN A 75 6.25 20.58 -9.97
C GLN A 75 5.31 20.75 -8.77
N GLY A 76 5.42 19.90 -7.74
CA GLY A 76 4.56 19.94 -6.55
C GLY A 76 3.11 19.51 -6.79
N ARG A 77 2.82 18.96 -7.98
CA ARG A 77 1.50 18.46 -8.39
C ARG A 77 1.69 17.21 -9.25
N ARG A 78 0.65 16.37 -9.32
CA ARG A 78 0.67 15.16 -10.14
C ARG A 78 0.46 15.48 -11.61
N GLN A 79 1.33 14.97 -12.47
CA GLN A 79 1.12 14.88 -13.90
C GLN A 79 1.23 13.43 -14.34
N LEU A 80 0.29 12.94 -15.16
CA LEU A 80 0.35 11.62 -15.77
C LEU A 80 0.84 11.74 -17.21
N TRP A 81 1.92 11.04 -17.53
CA TRP A 81 2.56 11.06 -18.83
C TRP A 81 2.58 9.67 -19.46
N ARG A 82 2.61 9.64 -20.80
CA ARG A 82 2.99 8.46 -21.58
C ARG A 82 4.10 8.76 -22.57
N VAL A 83 4.83 7.73 -22.96
CA VAL A 83 5.83 7.76 -24.04
C VAL A 83 5.60 6.58 -24.96
N HIS A 84 5.57 6.80 -26.27
CA HIS A 84 5.56 5.72 -27.24
C HIS A 84 6.97 5.10 -27.31
N LEU A 85 7.10 3.80 -27.01
CA LEU A 85 8.39 3.16 -26.80
C LEU A 85 9.22 3.02 -28.09
N GLY A 86 8.57 2.98 -29.25
CA GLY A 86 9.25 2.90 -30.55
C GLY A 86 9.77 4.24 -31.06
N SER A 87 9.05 5.34 -30.83
CA SER A 87 9.38 6.67 -31.38
C SER A 87 9.95 7.64 -30.36
N GLY A 88 9.80 7.35 -29.06
CA GLY A 88 10.16 8.26 -27.98
C GLY A 88 9.23 9.46 -27.82
N ALA A 89 8.14 9.55 -28.60
CA ALA A 89 7.18 10.64 -28.53
C ALA A 89 6.48 10.64 -27.16
N ARG A 90 6.54 11.78 -26.45
CA ARG A 90 5.94 11.96 -25.12
C ARG A 90 4.65 12.74 -25.22
N GLU A 91 3.70 12.39 -24.35
CA GLU A 91 2.40 13.02 -24.27
C GLU A 91 1.95 13.15 -22.80
N LEU A 92 1.48 14.33 -22.44
CA LEU A 92 0.86 14.61 -21.14
C LEU A 92 -0.61 14.20 -21.22
N LEU A 93 -1.00 13.17 -20.47
CA LEU A 93 -2.37 12.68 -20.44
C LEU A 93 -3.25 13.50 -19.50
N LEU A 94 -2.72 13.86 -18.33
CA LEU A 94 -3.46 14.58 -17.30
C LEU A 94 -2.53 15.43 -16.44
N ASP A 95 -2.89 16.69 -16.23
CA ASP A 95 -2.26 17.57 -15.23
C ASP A 95 -3.28 17.90 -14.13
N ALA A 96 -2.92 17.69 -12.87
CA ALA A 96 -3.75 18.06 -11.72
C ALA A 96 -4.14 19.57 -11.72
N ALA A 97 -3.35 20.44 -12.35
CA ALA A 97 -3.63 21.86 -12.48
C ALA A 97 -4.42 22.25 -13.74
N GLU A 98 -4.72 21.31 -14.64
CA GLU A 98 -5.56 21.57 -15.81
C GLU A 98 -6.95 22.06 -15.34
N ILE A 99 -7.38 23.20 -15.91
CA ILE A 99 -8.61 23.89 -15.52
C ILE A 99 -9.78 23.28 -16.29
N ARG A 100 -10.78 22.83 -15.54
CA ARG A 100 -12.03 22.29 -16.06
C ARG A 100 -12.94 23.41 -16.58
N GLU A 101 -14.00 23.02 -17.29
CA GLU A 101 -15.01 23.96 -17.80
C GLU A 101 -15.68 24.82 -16.70
N ASP A 102 -15.72 24.33 -15.45
CA ASP A 102 -16.26 25.07 -14.30
C ASP A 102 -15.25 26.04 -13.65
N GLY A 103 -14.09 26.24 -14.27
CA GLY A 103 -13.04 27.17 -13.82
C GLY A 103 -12.19 26.66 -12.65
N LYS A 104 -12.38 25.40 -12.21
CA LYS A 104 -11.59 24.79 -11.14
C LYS A 104 -10.54 23.83 -11.70
N PRO A 105 -9.37 23.67 -11.05
CA PRO A 105 -8.43 22.62 -11.44
C PRO A 105 -9.02 21.24 -11.18
N HIS A 106 -8.48 20.21 -11.83
CA HIS A 106 -8.80 18.81 -11.48
C HIS A 106 -8.47 18.50 -10.01
N GLY A 107 -7.37 19.05 -9.50
CA GLY A 107 -6.88 18.76 -8.17
C GLY A 107 -6.17 17.40 -8.09
N TYR A 108 -5.99 16.91 -6.87
CA TYR A 108 -5.32 15.64 -6.62
C TYR A 108 -6.14 14.46 -7.15
N PHE A 109 -5.55 13.65 -8.02
CA PHE A 109 -6.15 12.41 -8.52
C PHE A 109 -5.42 11.18 -7.98
N VAL A 110 -6.20 10.19 -7.56
CA VAL A 110 -5.76 9.00 -6.79
C VAL A 110 -5.66 7.73 -7.63
N ALA A 111 -6.44 7.63 -8.71
CA ALA A 111 -6.46 6.46 -9.58
C ALA A 111 -6.71 6.87 -11.02
N TRP A 112 -6.30 6.02 -11.95
CA TRP A 112 -6.53 6.20 -13.37
C TRP A 112 -6.60 4.86 -14.11
N GLY A 113 -7.07 4.87 -15.34
CA GLY A 113 -7.09 3.69 -16.18
C GLY A 113 -7.45 4.05 -17.61
N LEU A 114 -6.77 3.44 -18.57
CA LEU A 114 -7.11 3.56 -19.97
C LEU A 114 -8.17 2.52 -20.34
N SER A 115 -9.11 2.93 -21.18
CA SER A 115 -10.00 1.99 -21.85
C SER A 115 -9.18 0.99 -22.67
N PRO A 116 -9.62 -0.28 -22.81
CA PRO A 116 -8.90 -1.30 -23.56
C PRO A 116 -8.53 -0.92 -25.01
N ASP A 117 -9.30 -0.06 -25.66
CA ASP A 117 -9.00 0.49 -26.99
C ASP A 117 -7.97 1.64 -26.99
N GLY A 118 -7.55 2.10 -25.81
CA GLY A 118 -6.58 3.17 -25.63
C GLY A 118 -7.09 4.56 -25.99
N LEU A 119 -8.41 4.77 -26.14
CA LEU A 119 -8.99 6.03 -26.60
C LEU A 119 -9.44 6.95 -25.46
N THR A 120 -9.81 6.39 -24.32
CA THR A 120 -10.38 7.13 -23.18
C THR A 120 -9.58 6.90 -21.91
N LEU A 121 -9.20 8.00 -21.26
CA LEU A 121 -8.64 7.99 -19.91
C LEU A 121 -9.76 8.17 -18.89
N ALA A 122 -9.90 7.24 -17.95
CA ALA A 122 -10.62 7.46 -16.70
C ALA A 122 -9.64 7.89 -15.60
N PHE A 123 -10.07 8.80 -14.73
CA PHE A 123 -9.29 9.21 -13.55
C PHE A 123 -10.20 9.61 -12.40
N ALA A 124 -9.76 9.34 -11.18
CA ALA A 124 -10.52 9.61 -9.96
C ALA A 124 -9.93 10.77 -9.16
N THR A 125 -10.75 11.79 -8.87
CA THR A 125 -10.41 12.95 -8.02
C THR A 125 -11.06 12.85 -6.66
N VAL A 126 -10.40 13.38 -5.62
CA VAL A 126 -10.96 13.42 -4.26
C VAL A 126 -12.05 14.49 -4.17
N ALA A 127 -13.29 14.08 -3.90
CA ALA A 127 -14.42 14.99 -3.71
C ALA A 127 -14.62 15.32 -2.21
N ALA A 128 -14.52 14.30 -1.35
CA ALA A 128 -14.47 14.39 0.11
C ALA A 128 -13.63 13.20 0.65
N PRO A 129 -13.26 13.15 1.95
CA PRO A 129 -12.58 11.98 2.50
C PRO A 129 -13.35 10.69 2.19
N GLU A 130 -12.70 9.68 1.62
CA GLU A 130 -13.31 8.42 1.15
C GLU A 130 -14.34 8.51 -0.01
N HIS A 131 -14.65 9.72 -0.51
CA HIS A 131 -15.56 9.94 -1.64
C HIS A 131 -14.81 10.48 -2.86
N HIS A 132 -14.89 9.76 -3.98
CA HIS A 132 -14.21 10.13 -5.22
C HIS A 132 -15.18 10.33 -6.38
N ASP A 133 -14.81 11.25 -7.28
CA ASP A 133 -15.43 11.44 -8.58
C ASP A 133 -14.55 10.79 -9.66
N ILE A 134 -15.08 9.81 -10.41
CA ILE A 134 -14.42 9.29 -11.62
C ILE A 134 -14.89 10.11 -12.83
N ARG A 135 -13.92 10.64 -13.58
CA ARG A 135 -14.11 11.44 -14.79
C ARG A 135 -13.43 10.78 -15.97
N PHE A 136 -13.86 11.15 -17.17
CA PHE A 136 -13.39 10.56 -18.41
C PHE A 136 -12.88 11.64 -19.38
N LYS A 137 -11.76 11.39 -20.04
CA LYS A 137 -11.10 12.30 -20.99
C LYS A 137 -10.78 11.54 -22.28
N GLU A 138 -11.22 12.06 -23.41
CA GLU A 138 -10.80 11.57 -24.72
C GLU A 138 -9.34 11.96 -24.97
N ILE A 139 -8.49 10.99 -25.29
CA ILE A 139 -7.05 11.21 -25.34
C ILE A 139 -6.65 12.06 -26.56
N SER A 140 -7.25 11.79 -27.72
CA SER A 140 -6.90 12.46 -28.97
C SER A 140 -7.20 13.97 -28.98
N THR A 141 -8.26 14.39 -28.29
CA THR A 141 -8.70 15.79 -28.24
C THR A 141 -8.40 16.47 -26.92
N GLY A 142 -8.13 15.69 -25.86
CA GLY A 142 -8.04 16.18 -24.49
C GLY A 142 -9.39 16.58 -23.88
N ARG A 143 -10.52 16.36 -24.58
CA ARG A 143 -11.84 16.80 -24.11
C ARG A 143 -12.36 15.90 -23.00
N LEU A 144 -12.91 16.51 -21.94
CA LEU A 144 -13.66 15.78 -20.92
C LEU A 144 -15.01 15.30 -21.47
N LEU A 145 -15.39 14.07 -21.14
CA LEU A 145 -16.73 13.56 -21.41
C LEU A 145 -17.70 14.09 -20.36
N SER A 146 -19.00 14.12 -20.69
CA SER A 146 -20.05 14.55 -19.76
C SER A 146 -20.30 13.57 -18.62
N ASP A 147 -19.88 12.31 -18.79
CA ASP A 147 -19.94 11.26 -17.78
C ASP A 147 -19.11 11.61 -16.53
N ILE A 148 -19.74 11.45 -15.36
CA ILE A 148 -19.10 11.54 -14.05
C ILE A 148 -19.71 10.46 -13.16
N VAL A 149 -18.89 9.58 -12.59
CA VAL A 149 -19.32 8.66 -11.53
C VAL A 149 -19.02 9.32 -10.20
N ARG A 150 -20.06 9.63 -9.43
CA ARG A 150 -19.94 10.20 -8.08
C ARG A 150 -19.95 9.10 -7.02
N ASP A 151 -19.43 9.42 -5.84
CA ASP A 151 -19.43 8.53 -4.68
C ASP A 151 -18.77 7.18 -4.99
N ALA A 152 -17.64 7.24 -5.68
CA ALA A 152 -16.82 6.07 -5.96
C ALA A 152 -15.83 5.81 -4.81
N GLY A 153 -15.80 4.57 -4.34
CA GLY A 153 -14.76 4.03 -3.50
C GLY A 153 -13.57 3.67 -4.37
N VAL A 154 -12.49 4.43 -4.22
CA VAL A 154 -11.24 4.21 -4.95
C VAL A 154 -10.20 3.69 -3.98
N GLN A 155 -9.41 2.76 -4.44
CA GLN A 155 -8.66 1.85 -3.58
C GLN A 155 -7.34 2.46 -3.16
N ILE A 156 -6.92 2.11 -1.95
CA ILE A 156 -5.57 2.41 -1.46
C ILE A 156 -4.55 1.45 -2.09
N THR A 157 -4.96 0.20 -2.38
CA THR A 157 -4.04 -0.89 -2.79
C THR A 157 -3.74 -0.92 -4.29
N SER A 158 -4.50 -0.21 -5.11
CA SER A 158 -4.32 -0.13 -6.56
C SER A 158 -4.76 1.22 -7.08
N GLU A 159 -3.98 1.79 -8.00
CA GLU A 159 -4.39 2.97 -8.75
C GLU A 159 -5.21 2.64 -10.00
N ARG A 160 -5.58 1.37 -10.21
CA ARG A 160 -6.26 0.94 -11.44
C ARG A 160 -7.76 1.15 -11.34
N LEU A 161 -8.30 1.93 -12.27
CA LEU A 161 -9.73 1.90 -12.57
C LEU A 161 -10.05 0.74 -13.51
N VAL A 162 -11.15 0.01 -13.23
CA VAL A 162 -11.47 -1.26 -13.90
C VAL A 162 -12.50 -1.09 -15.00
N TRP A 163 -12.04 -0.93 -16.24
CA TRP A 163 -12.91 -0.87 -17.41
C TRP A 163 -13.58 -2.21 -17.73
N THR A 164 -14.74 -2.21 -18.39
CA THR A 164 -15.21 -3.40 -19.12
C THR A 164 -14.27 -3.72 -20.29
N ALA A 165 -14.27 -4.95 -20.77
CA ALA A 165 -13.34 -5.39 -21.82
C ALA A 165 -13.60 -4.71 -23.18
N ASP A 166 -14.82 -4.21 -23.39
CA ASP A 166 -15.27 -3.55 -24.62
C ASP A 166 -15.15 -2.02 -24.57
N SER A 167 -14.47 -1.45 -23.56
CA SER A 167 -14.31 0.01 -23.35
C SER A 167 -15.60 0.79 -23.07
N ARG A 168 -16.76 0.14 -22.93
CA ARG A 168 -18.05 0.86 -22.83
C ARG A 168 -18.45 1.25 -21.42
N GLY A 169 -17.83 0.67 -20.40
CA GLY A 169 -18.19 0.95 -19.02
C GLY A 169 -17.05 0.82 -18.03
N MET A 170 -17.34 1.24 -16.80
CA MET A 170 -16.43 1.22 -15.65
C MET A 170 -17.05 0.40 -14.52
N ILE A 171 -16.32 -0.54 -13.96
CA ILE A 171 -16.72 -1.31 -12.77
C ILE A 171 -16.10 -0.63 -11.55
N TYR A 172 -16.93 -0.26 -10.57
CA TYR A 172 -16.51 0.52 -9.40
C TYR A 172 -17.28 0.14 -8.13
N GLY A 173 -16.75 0.53 -6.96
CA GLY A 173 -17.48 0.46 -5.70
C GLY A 173 -18.24 1.76 -5.43
N GLU A 174 -19.55 1.71 -5.21
CA GLU A 174 -20.38 2.82 -4.71
C GLU A 174 -20.26 2.86 -3.18
N VAL A 175 -19.93 4.03 -2.63
CA VAL A 175 -19.86 4.27 -1.18
C VAL A 175 -21.20 4.68 -0.59
N ASP A 176 -21.41 4.33 0.68
CA ASP A 176 -22.52 4.87 1.47
C ASP A 176 -22.19 6.23 2.12
N GLY A 177 -23.12 6.78 2.90
CA GLY A 177 -22.95 8.07 3.57
C GLY A 177 -21.84 8.10 4.62
N THR A 178 -21.27 6.94 5.01
CA THR A 178 -20.11 6.86 5.90
C THR A 178 -18.80 6.70 5.14
N GLY A 179 -18.83 6.75 3.80
CA GLY A 179 -17.69 6.51 2.93
C GLY A 179 -17.35 5.03 2.73
N ARG A 180 -18.18 4.09 3.23
CA ARG A 180 -17.92 2.66 3.11
C ARG A 180 -18.37 2.15 1.73
N PRO A 181 -17.47 1.57 0.91
CA PRO A 181 -17.86 0.94 -0.34
C PRO A 181 -18.73 -0.30 -0.07
N ARG A 182 -20.01 -0.24 -0.43
CA ARG A 182 -20.98 -1.31 -0.12
C ARG A 182 -21.60 -1.97 -1.34
N ARG A 183 -21.47 -1.39 -2.53
CA ARG A 183 -22.02 -1.95 -3.77
C ARG A 183 -20.99 -1.93 -4.89
N ALA A 184 -20.76 -3.06 -5.54
CA ALA A 184 -20.02 -3.10 -6.80
C ALA A 184 -20.99 -2.89 -7.96
N ARG A 185 -20.68 -1.94 -8.85
CA ARG A 185 -21.56 -1.52 -9.94
C ARG A 185 -20.82 -1.32 -11.24
N ILE A 186 -21.58 -1.24 -12.32
CA ILE A 186 -21.10 -0.75 -13.62
C ILE A 186 -21.63 0.66 -13.84
N HIS A 187 -20.84 1.53 -14.43
CA HIS A 187 -21.29 2.75 -15.10
C HIS A 187 -21.10 2.57 -16.61
N TRP A 188 -22.17 2.69 -17.40
CA TRP A 188 -22.09 2.67 -18.87
C TRP A 188 -21.95 4.10 -19.40
N LEU A 189 -20.91 4.34 -20.22
CA LEU A 189 -20.66 5.65 -20.79
C LEU A 189 -21.86 6.15 -21.61
N GLY A 190 -22.18 7.44 -21.50
CA GLY A 190 -23.31 8.07 -22.16
C GLY A 190 -24.66 7.79 -21.49
N THR A 191 -24.70 7.10 -20.35
CA THR A 191 -25.94 6.82 -19.62
C THR A 191 -25.91 7.42 -18.21
N PRO A 192 -27.07 7.75 -17.60
CA PRO A 192 -27.11 8.15 -16.21
C PRO A 192 -26.52 7.07 -15.28
N GLN A 193 -25.66 7.48 -14.32
CA GLN A 193 -24.97 6.57 -13.37
C GLN A 193 -25.89 5.51 -12.73
N ARG A 194 -27.12 5.90 -12.35
CA ARG A 194 -28.10 5.00 -11.71
C ARG A 194 -28.56 3.82 -12.59
N ASN A 195 -28.42 3.94 -13.91
CA ASN A 195 -28.90 2.93 -14.86
C ASN A 195 -27.97 1.71 -14.93
N GLY A 196 -26.74 1.84 -14.45
CA GLY A 196 -25.80 0.73 -14.44
C GLY A 196 -26.15 -0.32 -13.39
N PRO A 197 -26.01 -1.62 -13.70
CA PRO A 197 -26.40 -2.71 -12.81
C PRO A 197 -25.54 -2.76 -11.54
N VAL A 198 -26.14 -3.27 -10.46
CA VAL A 198 -25.41 -3.69 -9.26
C VAL A 198 -24.96 -5.14 -9.46
N LEU A 199 -23.66 -5.38 -9.40
CA LEU A 199 -23.06 -6.71 -9.51
C LEU A 199 -23.07 -7.44 -8.17
N HIS A 200 -22.90 -6.70 -7.07
CA HIS A 200 -22.92 -7.22 -5.71
C HIS A 200 -23.20 -6.11 -4.69
N GLU A 201 -23.88 -6.46 -3.60
CA GLU A 201 -24.12 -5.60 -2.44
C GLU A 201 -23.67 -6.32 -1.17
N GLU A 202 -22.86 -5.64 -0.36
CA GLU A 202 -22.40 -6.10 0.95
C GLU A 202 -23.21 -5.42 2.06
N THR A 203 -24.00 -6.23 2.74
CA THR A 203 -24.93 -5.80 3.78
C THR A 203 -24.31 -5.79 5.18
N ASP A 204 -23.24 -6.54 5.39
CA ASP A 204 -22.52 -6.57 6.66
C ASP A 204 -21.64 -5.31 6.80
N PRO A 205 -21.88 -4.45 7.80
CA PRO A 205 -21.09 -3.24 7.99
C PRO A 205 -19.63 -3.50 8.37
N ALA A 206 -19.28 -4.72 8.80
CA ALA A 206 -17.89 -5.11 9.08
C ALA A 206 -17.05 -5.31 7.82
N PHE A 207 -17.69 -5.37 6.65
CA PHE A 207 -17.03 -5.59 5.36
C PHE A 207 -17.12 -4.34 4.47
N PHE A 208 -16.05 -4.10 3.72
CA PHE A 208 -16.03 -3.14 2.62
C PHE A 208 -15.73 -3.84 1.30
N LEU A 209 -16.21 -3.26 0.20
CA LEU A 209 -15.97 -3.78 -1.14
C LEU A 209 -14.78 -3.11 -1.83
N GLU A 210 -13.98 -3.90 -2.53
CA GLU A 210 -12.88 -3.46 -3.38
C GLU A 210 -13.04 -4.09 -4.78
N VAL A 211 -12.88 -3.30 -5.86
CA VAL A 211 -13.05 -3.76 -7.25
C VAL A 211 -11.72 -3.80 -8.01
N ARG A 212 -11.03 -4.93 -8.06
CA ARG A 212 -9.68 -5.02 -8.67
C ARG A 212 -9.70 -5.66 -10.05
N GLN A 213 -8.75 -5.29 -10.91
CA GLN A 213 -8.48 -6.04 -12.13
C GLN A 213 -7.44 -7.13 -11.86
N THR A 214 -7.66 -8.32 -12.39
CA THR A 214 -6.63 -9.39 -12.41
C THR A 214 -5.48 -9.04 -13.36
N SER A 215 -4.30 -9.60 -13.11
CA SER A 215 -3.08 -9.35 -13.89
C SER A 215 -3.19 -9.79 -15.36
N SER A 216 -3.98 -10.83 -15.66
CA SER A 216 -4.34 -11.21 -17.04
C SER A 216 -5.16 -10.17 -17.78
N GLY A 217 -5.79 -9.24 -17.05
CA GLY A 217 -6.79 -8.33 -17.58
C GLY A 217 -8.14 -8.96 -17.93
N ARG A 218 -8.36 -10.26 -17.73
CA ARG A 218 -9.65 -10.88 -18.11
C ARG A 218 -10.76 -10.58 -17.11
N PHE A 219 -10.45 -10.66 -15.81
CA PHE A 219 -11.45 -10.58 -14.77
C PHE A 219 -11.34 -9.31 -13.93
N ALA A 220 -12.50 -8.82 -13.50
CA ALA A 220 -12.63 -7.98 -12.32
C ALA A 220 -12.92 -8.85 -11.09
N LEU A 221 -12.37 -8.46 -9.96
CA LEU A 221 -12.57 -9.08 -8.64
C LEU A 221 -13.40 -8.12 -7.80
N ILE A 222 -14.46 -8.60 -7.18
CA ILE A 222 -15.18 -7.89 -6.13
C ILE A 222 -14.78 -8.54 -4.81
N ASN A 223 -13.88 -7.89 -4.08
CA ASN A 223 -13.38 -8.37 -2.79
C ASN A 223 -14.24 -7.76 -1.68
N ALA A 224 -14.98 -8.57 -0.94
CA ALA A 224 -15.54 -8.19 0.35
C ALA A 224 -14.53 -8.54 1.44
N VAL A 225 -14.06 -7.55 2.19
CA VAL A 225 -12.98 -7.74 3.18
C VAL A 225 -13.36 -7.11 4.51
N SER A 226 -13.16 -7.85 5.60
CA SER A 226 -13.18 -7.36 6.98
C SER A 226 -11.76 -7.44 7.59
N VAL A 227 -11.62 -7.11 8.88
CA VAL A 227 -10.34 -7.18 9.60
C VAL A 227 -9.68 -8.57 9.60
N ASN A 228 -10.44 -9.65 9.40
CA ASN A 228 -9.92 -11.02 9.51
C ASN A 228 -10.54 -12.01 8.51
N THR A 229 -11.45 -11.57 7.63
CA THR A 229 -12.21 -12.44 6.75
C THR A 229 -12.33 -11.82 5.36
N SER A 230 -12.22 -12.63 4.31
CA SER A 230 -12.51 -12.18 2.94
C SER A 230 -13.47 -13.11 2.20
N GLU A 231 -14.13 -12.54 1.19
CA GLU A 231 -14.96 -13.24 0.21
C GLU A 231 -14.85 -12.55 -1.15
N ILE A 232 -14.45 -13.30 -2.17
CA ILE A 232 -14.10 -12.73 -3.48
C ILE A 232 -15.04 -13.30 -4.53
N ARG A 233 -15.59 -12.41 -5.35
CA ARG A 233 -16.36 -12.74 -6.55
C ARG A 233 -15.56 -12.38 -7.80
N LEU A 234 -15.64 -13.24 -8.80
CA LEU A 234 -15.02 -13.11 -10.11
C LEU A 234 -16.07 -12.62 -11.12
N VAL A 235 -15.73 -11.62 -11.91
CA VAL A 235 -16.56 -11.10 -13.01
C VAL A 235 -15.72 -11.09 -14.28
N ASP A 236 -16.15 -11.81 -15.31
CA ASP A 236 -15.50 -11.73 -16.63
C ASP A 236 -15.82 -10.35 -17.22
N ARG A 237 -14.79 -9.56 -17.56
CA ARG A 237 -14.97 -8.17 -18.03
C ARG A 237 -15.66 -8.10 -19.38
N GLN A 238 -15.75 -9.21 -20.11
CA GLN A 238 -16.49 -9.32 -21.36
C GLN A 238 -17.95 -9.77 -21.16
N MET A 239 -18.25 -10.45 -20.05
CA MET A 239 -19.57 -11.04 -19.71
C MET A 239 -19.93 -10.65 -18.28
N VAL A 240 -20.19 -9.38 -18.09
CA VAL A 240 -20.25 -8.75 -16.76
C VAL A 240 -21.47 -9.18 -15.93
N GLU A 241 -22.49 -9.78 -16.55
CA GLU A 241 -23.64 -10.33 -15.83
C GLU A 241 -23.32 -11.62 -15.07
N ALA A 242 -22.24 -12.32 -15.44
CA ALA A 242 -21.84 -13.59 -14.84
C ALA A 242 -20.94 -13.39 -13.62
N VAL A 243 -21.53 -12.96 -12.50
CA VAL A 243 -20.82 -12.84 -11.21
C VAL A 243 -20.70 -14.21 -10.55
N ARG A 244 -19.48 -14.63 -10.25
CA ARG A 244 -19.19 -15.97 -9.72
C ARG A 244 -18.44 -15.91 -8.40
N LEU A 245 -18.93 -16.58 -7.38
CA LEU A 245 -18.21 -16.70 -6.11
C LEU A 245 -16.97 -17.59 -6.28
N VAL A 246 -15.83 -17.18 -5.71
CA VAL A 246 -14.63 -18.02 -5.63
C VAL A 246 -14.77 -19.03 -4.50
N SER A 247 -14.96 -18.55 -3.26
CA SER A 247 -15.23 -19.40 -2.10
C SER A 247 -16.05 -18.62 -1.05
N SER A 248 -17.01 -19.26 -0.39
CA SER A 248 -17.83 -18.61 0.65
C SER A 248 -16.99 -18.13 1.83
N ARG A 249 -17.34 -17.01 2.45
CA ARG A 249 -16.64 -16.55 3.67
C ARG A 249 -16.60 -17.62 4.77
N ARG A 250 -15.50 -17.63 5.53
CA ARG A 250 -15.32 -18.42 6.76
C ARG A 250 -14.65 -17.49 7.76
N ASP A 251 -15.15 -17.43 8.99
CA ASP A 251 -14.59 -16.55 10.02
C ASP A 251 -13.09 -16.82 10.22
N GLY A 252 -12.30 -15.75 10.32
CA GLY A 252 -10.84 -15.80 10.43
C GLY A 252 -10.09 -16.21 9.16
N ARG A 253 -10.78 -16.51 8.06
CA ARG A 253 -10.14 -16.88 6.79
C ARG A 253 -10.00 -15.69 5.85
N LEU A 254 -8.75 -15.31 5.64
CA LEU A 254 -8.31 -14.40 4.60
C LEU A 254 -7.83 -15.19 3.38
N TYR A 255 -8.21 -14.69 2.22
CA TYR A 255 -7.65 -15.08 0.94
C TYR A 255 -7.71 -13.94 -0.08
N THR A 256 -6.73 -13.92 -0.98
CA THR A 256 -6.65 -13.00 -2.13
C THR A 256 -6.58 -13.82 -3.41
N VAL A 257 -7.05 -13.26 -4.52
CA VAL A 257 -7.13 -13.95 -5.81
C VAL A 257 -6.42 -13.12 -6.87
N ASP A 258 -5.71 -13.78 -7.77
CA ASP A 258 -5.28 -13.21 -9.04
C ASP A 258 -5.45 -14.26 -10.16
N HIS A 259 -5.33 -13.82 -11.40
CA HIS A 259 -5.38 -14.67 -12.59
C HIS A 259 -4.33 -14.19 -13.57
N GLY A 260 -3.31 -15.01 -13.83
CA GLY A 260 -2.24 -14.72 -14.78
C GLY A 260 -2.56 -15.07 -16.24
N GLY A 261 -3.67 -15.78 -16.48
CA GLY A 261 -4.04 -16.35 -17.78
C GLY A 261 -4.27 -17.86 -17.70
N GLY A 262 -4.87 -18.43 -18.74
CA GLY A 262 -5.23 -19.85 -18.77
C GLY A 262 -6.54 -20.14 -18.04
N ASP A 263 -6.61 -21.32 -17.41
CA ASP A 263 -7.84 -21.89 -16.83
C ASP A 263 -7.80 -22.06 -15.30
N ALA A 264 -6.90 -21.36 -14.61
CA ALA A 264 -6.74 -21.49 -13.15
C ALA A 264 -6.51 -20.14 -12.46
N LEU A 265 -7.05 -20.01 -11.25
CA LEU A 265 -6.82 -18.91 -10.33
C LEU A 265 -5.58 -19.18 -9.47
N ASP A 266 -4.91 -18.11 -9.08
CA ASP A 266 -3.79 -18.11 -8.15
C ASP A 266 -4.25 -17.44 -6.84
N ILE A 267 -4.13 -18.14 -5.71
CA ILE A 267 -4.74 -17.73 -4.45
C ILE A 267 -3.73 -17.84 -3.30
N ILE A 268 -3.58 -16.78 -2.51
CA ILE A 268 -2.93 -16.84 -1.19
C ILE A 268 -4.02 -16.94 -0.13
N THR A 269 -3.89 -17.85 0.84
CA THR A 269 -4.89 -18.02 1.92
C THR A 269 -4.27 -18.50 3.24
N ASN A 270 -4.85 -18.08 4.37
CA ASN A 270 -4.47 -18.53 5.72
C ASN A 270 -5.34 -19.70 6.25
N ASP A 271 -6.11 -20.37 5.38
CA ASP A 271 -7.11 -21.37 5.75
C ASP A 271 -6.58 -22.54 6.61
N THR A 272 -5.31 -22.89 6.45
CA THR A 272 -4.66 -23.96 7.23
C THR A 272 -3.51 -23.46 8.09
N HIS A 273 -3.09 -22.19 7.96
CA HIS A 273 -1.92 -21.66 8.67
C HIS A 273 -1.90 -20.12 8.69
N PRO A 274 -1.55 -19.47 9.81
CA PRO A 274 -1.51 -18.01 9.92
C PRO A 274 -0.49 -17.31 9.02
N ASN A 275 0.49 -18.04 8.47
CA ASN A 275 1.53 -17.49 7.60
C ASN A 275 1.20 -17.64 6.12
N PHE A 276 -0.03 -18.06 5.84
CA PHE A 276 -0.57 -18.25 4.51
C PHE A 276 0.16 -19.34 3.69
N ARG A 277 -0.58 -19.90 2.75
CA ARG A 277 -0.08 -20.82 1.72
C ARG A 277 -0.53 -20.33 0.35
N MET A 278 0.17 -20.78 -0.69
CA MET A 278 -0.24 -20.55 -2.08
C MET A 278 -1.02 -21.76 -2.56
N VAL A 279 -2.20 -21.53 -3.14
CA VAL A 279 -3.02 -22.55 -3.77
C VAL A 279 -3.44 -22.10 -5.17
N THR A 280 -3.82 -23.07 -6.00
CA THR A 280 -4.45 -22.83 -7.31
C THR A 280 -5.84 -23.45 -7.35
N ALA A 281 -6.73 -22.89 -8.16
CA ALA A 281 -8.10 -23.38 -8.31
C ALA A 281 -8.53 -23.35 -9.78
N PRO A 282 -9.11 -24.43 -10.35
CA PRO A 282 -9.65 -24.40 -11.70
C PRO A 282 -10.74 -23.33 -11.84
N LEU A 283 -10.76 -22.62 -12.97
CA LEU A 283 -11.80 -21.61 -13.25
C LEU A 283 -13.19 -22.22 -13.27
N GLN A 284 -13.38 -23.50 -13.54
CA GLN A 284 -14.71 -24.12 -13.52
C GLN A 284 -15.14 -24.51 -12.09
N GLN A 285 -14.19 -24.61 -11.15
CA GLN A 285 -14.40 -25.02 -9.77
C GLN A 285 -13.56 -24.14 -8.82
N PRO A 286 -13.83 -22.82 -8.73
CA PRO A 286 -12.93 -21.87 -8.07
C PRO A 286 -12.85 -22.06 -6.54
N GLY A 287 -13.74 -22.86 -5.95
CA GLY A 287 -13.71 -23.25 -4.54
C GLY A 287 -12.87 -24.49 -4.22
N HIS A 288 -12.33 -25.17 -5.24
CA HIS A 288 -11.52 -26.38 -5.09
C HIS A 288 -10.03 -26.04 -5.20
N TRP A 289 -9.36 -25.97 -4.06
CA TRP A 289 -8.00 -25.46 -3.96
C TRP A 289 -6.98 -26.59 -3.87
N THR A 290 -5.94 -26.52 -4.71
CA THR A 290 -4.79 -27.43 -4.70
C THR A 290 -3.55 -26.66 -4.28
N GLU A 291 -2.78 -27.20 -3.34
CA GLU A 291 -1.59 -26.53 -2.82
C GLU A 291 -0.48 -26.41 -3.88
N LEU A 292 0.10 -25.21 -3.98
CA LEU A 292 1.23 -24.89 -4.85
C LEU A 292 2.49 -24.54 -4.04
N LEU A 293 2.32 -23.90 -2.88
CA LEU A 293 3.39 -23.61 -1.93
C LEU A 293 2.86 -23.77 -0.50
N ALA A 294 3.41 -24.75 0.22
CA ALA A 294 3.09 -25.01 1.61
C ALA A 294 3.48 -23.82 2.53
N PRO A 295 2.74 -23.60 3.62
CA PRO A 295 3.06 -22.57 4.61
C PRO A 295 4.30 -22.94 5.43
N LYS A 296 4.93 -21.95 6.08
CA LYS A 296 6.09 -22.16 6.97
C LYS A 296 5.98 -21.29 8.23
N ASP A 297 6.38 -21.82 9.38
CA ASP A 297 6.30 -21.12 10.68
C ASP A 297 7.07 -19.79 10.74
N ARG A 298 8.20 -19.71 10.03
CA ARG A 298 9.10 -18.53 10.06
C ARG A 298 9.04 -17.68 8.79
N THR A 299 8.11 -17.97 7.88
CA THR A 299 7.96 -17.23 6.62
C THR A 299 6.48 -17.02 6.31
N GLY A 300 6.02 -15.79 6.35
CA GLY A 300 4.68 -15.40 5.92
C GLY A 300 4.62 -15.02 4.45
N LEU A 301 3.61 -15.47 3.71
CA LEU A 301 3.31 -14.94 2.37
C LEU A 301 2.50 -13.65 2.52
N THR A 302 2.90 -12.58 1.84
CA THR A 302 2.32 -11.25 2.03
C THR A 302 1.46 -10.79 0.86
N TRP A 303 1.87 -11.11 -0.37
CA TRP A 303 1.13 -10.80 -1.59
C TRP A 303 1.60 -11.72 -2.73
N HIS A 304 0.80 -11.80 -3.80
CA HIS A 304 1.21 -12.43 -5.05
C HIS A 304 0.78 -11.59 -6.25
N GLN A 305 1.47 -11.81 -7.38
CA GLN A 305 1.07 -11.32 -8.68
C GLN A 305 1.24 -12.43 -9.71
N ALA A 306 0.20 -12.70 -10.47
CA ALA A 306 0.18 -13.75 -11.47
C ALA A 306 0.51 -13.20 -12.87
N PHE A 307 1.32 -13.93 -13.61
CA PHE A 307 1.60 -13.70 -15.03
C PHE A 307 1.28 -14.96 -15.82
N ARG A 308 1.20 -14.85 -17.15
CA ARG A 308 0.89 -15.96 -18.04
C ARG A 308 1.86 -17.13 -17.88
N ARG A 309 3.15 -16.82 -17.77
CA ARG A 309 4.24 -17.81 -17.64
C ARG A 309 4.80 -17.94 -16.23
N HIS A 310 4.54 -16.96 -15.36
CA HIS A 310 5.17 -16.88 -14.05
C HIS A 310 4.14 -16.58 -12.96
N LEU A 311 4.47 -16.91 -11.73
CA LEU A 311 3.78 -16.41 -10.55
C LEU A 311 4.84 -15.83 -9.61
N VAL A 312 4.61 -14.62 -9.11
CA VAL A 312 5.51 -13.95 -8.18
C VAL A 312 4.86 -13.90 -6.82
N VAL A 313 5.60 -14.24 -5.77
CA VAL A 313 5.14 -14.23 -4.39
C VAL A 313 6.11 -13.41 -3.53
N GLY A 314 5.54 -12.45 -2.80
CA GLY A 314 6.21 -11.76 -1.72
C GLY A 314 6.15 -12.58 -0.44
N GLU A 315 7.30 -12.72 0.22
CA GLU A 315 7.41 -13.40 1.50
C GLU A 315 8.09 -12.50 2.50
N ARG A 316 7.73 -12.65 3.77
CA ARG A 316 8.45 -12.06 4.89
C ARG A 316 9.05 -13.18 5.73
N HIS A 317 10.36 -13.19 5.84
CA HIS A 317 11.09 -14.14 6.65
C HIS A 317 11.83 -13.37 7.75
N GLU A 318 11.39 -13.57 8.99
CA GLU A 318 12.02 -12.96 10.17
C GLU A 318 12.22 -11.44 10.03
N GLY A 319 11.19 -10.71 9.62
CA GLY A 319 11.27 -9.25 9.44
C GLY A 319 11.90 -8.78 8.13
N SER A 320 12.44 -9.66 7.30
CA SER A 320 13.02 -9.29 6.00
C SER A 320 12.13 -9.69 4.84
N SER A 321 11.91 -8.77 3.90
CA SER A 321 11.15 -9.02 2.68
C SER A 321 11.97 -9.83 1.68
N ARG A 322 11.33 -10.81 1.06
CA ARG A 322 11.88 -11.69 0.03
C ARG A 322 10.88 -11.81 -1.10
N VAL A 323 11.37 -12.17 -2.27
CA VAL A 323 10.52 -12.44 -3.44
C VAL A 323 10.95 -13.73 -4.07
N ARG A 324 9.96 -14.53 -4.47
CA ARG A 324 10.19 -15.71 -5.30
C ARG A 324 9.34 -15.67 -6.55
N VAL A 325 9.85 -16.32 -7.57
CA VAL A 325 9.20 -16.52 -8.86
C VAL A 325 9.02 -18.01 -9.08
N PHE A 326 7.80 -18.41 -9.43
CA PHE A 326 7.47 -19.73 -9.92
C PHE A 326 7.41 -19.68 -11.44
N ASP A 327 8.23 -20.50 -12.11
CA ASP A 327 8.09 -20.77 -13.54
C ASP A 327 7.04 -21.87 -13.73
N ARG A 328 5.95 -21.53 -14.42
CA ARG A 328 4.84 -22.47 -14.67
C ARG A 328 5.22 -23.58 -15.65
N ALA A 329 6.17 -23.34 -16.56
CA ALA A 329 6.60 -24.34 -17.53
C ALA A 329 7.52 -25.40 -16.89
N GLY A 330 8.50 -24.96 -16.10
CA GLY A 330 9.41 -25.85 -15.38
C GLY A 330 8.87 -26.40 -14.05
N GLY A 331 7.84 -25.77 -13.48
CA GLY A 331 7.31 -26.12 -12.16
C GLY A 331 8.29 -25.82 -11.02
N GLN A 332 9.14 -24.80 -11.17
CA GLN A 332 10.23 -24.49 -10.24
C GLN A 332 10.10 -23.10 -9.61
N TRP A 333 10.41 -23.03 -8.31
CA TRP A 333 10.55 -21.79 -7.57
C TRP A 333 12.00 -21.32 -7.56
N ARG A 334 12.21 -20.02 -7.77
CA ARG A 334 13.51 -19.34 -7.63
C ARG A 334 13.37 -18.07 -6.80
N GLY A 335 14.35 -17.79 -5.94
CA GLY A 335 14.42 -16.52 -5.22
C GLY A 335 14.98 -15.41 -6.10
N ILE A 336 14.53 -14.18 -5.88
CA ILE A 336 15.19 -12.99 -6.42
C ILE A 336 16.22 -12.54 -5.38
N GLU A 337 17.49 -12.61 -5.74
CA GLU A 337 18.56 -12.06 -4.91
C GLU A 337 18.61 -10.55 -5.10
N VAL A 338 18.20 -9.81 -4.07
CA VAL A 338 18.27 -8.35 -4.06
C VAL A 338 19.56 -7.91 -3.35
N PRO A 339 20.26 -6.88 -3.87
CA PRO A 339 21.40 -6.32 -3.17
C PRO A 339 20.97 -5.76 -1.81
N ASP A 340 21.54 -6.31 -0.74
CA ASP A 340 21.24 -6.08 0.69
C ASP A 340 20.14 -6.98 1.29
N PRO A 341 20.46 -7.75 2.35
CA PRO A 341 19.58 -8.78 2.91
C PRO A 341 18.40 -8.22 3.75
N VAL A 342 18.40 -6.93 4.07
CA VAL A 342 17.37 -6.25 4.89
C VAL A 342 16.57 -5.25 4.05
N ALA A 343 16.55 -5.43 2.73
CA ALA A 343 15.80 -4.56 1.85
C ALA A 343 14.30 -4.83 1.97
N ILE A 344 13.51 -3.77 1.93
CA ILE A 344 12.10 -3.86 1.58
C ILE A 344 12.07 -4.04 0.07
N VAL A 345 11.39 -5.09 -0.37
CA VAL A 345 11.26 -5.41 -1.79
C VAL A 345 9.78 -5.44 -2.12
N GLY A 346 9.37 -4.65 -3.11
CA GLY A 346 7.97 -4.59 -3.50
C GLY A 346 7.76 -4.21 -4.96
N PHE A 347 6.51 -4.35 -5.36
CA PHE A 347 6.01 -4.28 -6.75
C PHE A 347 4.86 -3.31 -6.90
N ASP A 348 4.45 -2.69 -5.79
CA ASP A 348 3.33 -1.77 -5.74
C ASP A 348 3.77 -0.34 -6.07
N ARG A 349 2.80 0.57 -6.04
CA ARG A 349 3.02 1.99 -6.29
C ARG A 349 4.12 2.61 -5.42
N TRP A 350 4.19 2.23 -4.15
CA TRP A 350 5.14 2.81 -3.20
C TRP A 350 6.54 2.27 -3.45
N THR A 351 6.65 0.99 -3.76
CA THR A 351 7.92 0.25 -3.84
C THR A 351 8.47 0.14 -5.26
N ALA A 352 7.72 -0.29 -6.28
CA ALA A 352 8.19 -0.37 -7.68
C ALA A 352 7.70 0.78 -8.58
N GLY A 353 6.84 1.66 -8.08
CA GLY A 353 6.25 2.77 -8.82
C GLY A 353 4.82 2.47 -9.29
N PRO A 354 4.04 3.49 -9.70
CA PRO A 354 2.62 3.35 -10.02
C PRO A 354 2.35 2.16 -10.95
N GLU A 355 1.66 1.16 -10.41
CA GLU A 355 1.21 -0.02 -11.16
C GLU A 355 2.31 -0.71 -11.97
N ALA A 356 3.51 -0.88 -11.41
CA ALA A 356 4.55 -1.67 -12.06
C ALA A 356 4.01 -3.06 -12.49
N ASN A 357 4.53 -3.60 -13.60
CA ASN A 357 4.19 -4.95 -14.09
C ASN A 357 2.73 -5.14 -14.54
N ARG A 358 2.19 -4.21 -15.35
CA ARG A 358 0.80 -4.27 -15.86
C ARG A 358 0.56 -5.30 -16.94
N GLU A 359 1.60 -5.68 -17.66
CA GLU A 359 1.50 -6.62 -18.77
C GLU A 359 1.20 -8.03 -18.24
N ALA A 360 0.32 -8.75 -18.91
CA ALA A 360 -0.04 -10.12 -18.52
C ALA A 360 1.10 -11.14 -18.77
N ASP A 361 1.99 -10.86 -19.72
CA ASP A 361 3.09 -11.75 -20.11
C ASP A 361 4.41 -10.98 -20.35
N PRO A 362 4.96 -10.34 -19.31
CA PRO A 362 6.17 -9.55 -19.44
C PRO A 362 7.43 -10.43 -19.48
N THR A 363 8.49 -9.94 -20.13
CA THR A 363 9.80 -10.60 -20.15
C THR A 363 10.67 -10.26 -18.94
N LYS A 364 10.39 -9.12 -18.30
CA LYS A 364 11.07 -8.65 -17.09
C LYS A 364 10.06 -8.26 -16.02
N LEU A 365 10.44 -8.40 -14.77
CA LEU A 365 9.69 -7.99 -13.59
C LEU A 365 10.38 -6.78 -12.96
N ARG A 366 9.69 -5.65 -12.89
CA ARG A 366 10.17 -4.48 -12.18
C ARG A 366 10.01 -4.66 -10.68
N VAL A 367 11.12 -4.49 -9.98
CA VAL A 367 11.25 -4.61 -8.52
C VAL A 367 11.75 -3.27 -7.97
N GLY A 368 11.12 -2.80 -6.90
CA GLY A 368 11.68 -1.76 -6.06
C GLY A 368 12.39 -2.34 -4.86
N ALA A 369 13.55 -1.81 -4.52
CA ALA A 369 14.22 -2.14 -3.27
C ALA A 369 14.79 -0.93 -2.56
N GLU A 370 14.57 -0.85 -1.26
CA GLU A 370 15.14 0.19 -0.39
C GLU A 370 15.59 -0.41 0.94
N THR A 371 16.42 0.32 1.67
CA THR A 371 16.81 -0.05 3.03
C THR A 371 16.71 1.16 3.93
N PHE A 372 16.78 0.95 5.24
CA PHE A 372 16.70 2.02 6.23
C PHE A 372 17.64 3.22 5.95
N ALA A 373 18.82 2.95 5.39
CA ALA A 373 19.85 3.95 5.10
C ALA A 373 20.04 4.24 3.61
N ARG A 374 19.29 3.57 2.71
CA ARG A 374 19.47 3.69 1.26
C ARG A 374 18.11 3.95 0.59
N PRO A 375 17.98 5.06 -0.15
CA PRO A 375 16.78 5.33 -0.93
C PRO A 375 16.45 4.20 -1.90
N LYS A 376 15.17 4.13 -2.22
CA LYS A 376 14.61 3.26 -3.26
C LYS A 376 15.43 3.28 -4.55
N ALA A 377 15.78 2.08 -4.99
CA ALA A 377 16.29 1.79 -6.33
C ALA A 377 15.28 0.93 -7.08
N LEU A 378 15.27 1.07 -8.40
CA LEU A 378 14.46 0.27 -9.30
C LEU A 378 15.34 -0.69 -10.07
N TYR A 379 14.87 -1.93 -10.16
CA TYR A 379 15.53 -3.00 -10.89
C TYR A 379 14.54 -3.67 -11.83
N ASP A 380 15.03 -4.17 -12.96
CA ASP A 380 14.29 -5.12 -13.77
C ASP A 380 14.93 -6.51 -13.61
N TYR A 381 14.14 -7.46 -13.14
CA TYR A 381 14.48 -8.87 -13.04
C TYR A 381 14.10 -9.59 -14.33
N SER A 382 15.07 -10.15 -15.04
CA SER A 382 14.83 -10.93 -16.24
C SER A 382 14.28 -12.30 -15.89
N PHE A 383 13.09 -12.61 -16.41
CA PHE A 383 12.52 -13.95 -16.21
C PHE A 383 13.30 -15.03 -16.96
N ALA A 384 14.00 -14.70 -18.05
CA ALA A 384 14.68 -15.68 -18.89
C ALA A 384 15.92 -16.29 -18.23
N ASP A 385 16.75 -15.44 -17.59
CA ASP A 385 18.06 -15.84 -17.06
C ASP A 385 18.23 -15.54 -15.55
N GLY A 386 17.23 -14.91 -14.92
CA GLY A 386 17.25 -14.59 -13.50
C GLY A 386 18.17 -13.43 -13.12
N THR A 387 18.65 -12.65 -14.09
CA THR A 387 19.50 -11.48 -13.83
C THR A 387 18.69 -10.30 -13.30
N LEU A 388 19.28 -9.52 -12.38
CA LEU A 388 18.69 -8.31 -11.82
C LEU A 388 19.46 -7.08 -12.30
N GLU A 389 18.87 -6.30 -13.20
CA GLU A 389 19.47 -5.12 -13.81
C GLU A 389 19.00 -3.85 -13.09
N ALA A 390 19.92 -2.99 -12.65
CA ALA A 390 19.56 -1.72 -12.03
C ALA A 390 19.12 -0.69 -13.08
N LEU A 391 17.87 -0.22 -13.02
CA LEU A 391 17.34 0.82 -13.89
C LEU A 391 17.58 2.22 -13.35
N GLN A 392 17.54 2.35 -12.04
CA GLN A 392 17.78 3.60 -11.35
C GLN A 392 18.74 3.33 -10.20
N ALA A 393 19.96 3.82 -10.35
CA ALA A 393 20.99 3.67 -9.33
C ALA A 393 20.60 4.41 -8.03
N ARG A 394 21.11 3.89 -6.91
CA ARG A 394 20.95 4.46 -5.58
C ARG A 394 21.69 5.80 -5.48
N ALA A 395 21.00 6.91 -5.64
CA ALA A 395 21.55 8.21 -5.27
C ALA A 395 21.33 8.46 -3.77
N GLY A 396 22.35 8.92 -3.04
CA GLY A 396 22.17 9.42 -1.66
C GLY A 396 22.43 8.44 -0.50
N ALA A 397 23.03 7.27 -0.74
CA ALA A 397 23.45 6.40 0.36
C ALA A 397 24.51 7.09 1.24
N SER A 398 24.17 7.34 2.51
CA SER A 398 25.10 8.00 3.45
C SER A 398 25.98 6.95 4.14
N HIS A 399 27.29 6.98 3.83
CA HIS A 399 28.28 6.16 4.56
C HIS A 399 28.38 6.54 6.04
N ARG A 400 27.84 7.70 6.45
CA ARG A 400 27.82 8.20 7.83
C ARG A 400 26.75 7.56 8.70
N LEU A 401 25.86 6.76 8.12
CA LEU A 401 24.81 6.06 8.85
C LEU A 401 25.12 4.57 8.91
N VAL A 402 24.69 3.94 10.00
CA VAL A 402 24.72 2.49 10.18
C VAL A 402 23.36 2.01 10.63
N THR A 403 23.03 0.79 10.18
CA THR A 403 21.79 0.09 10.51
C THR A 403 22.12 -1.13 11.33
N GLU A 404 21.39 -1.37 12.40
CA GLU A 404 21.63 -2.47 13.32
C GLU A 404 20.30 -3.16 13.65
N ARG A 405 20.37 -4.48 13.89
CA ARG A 405 19.28 -5.24 14.46
C ARG A 405 19.58 -5.45 15.95
N LEU A 406 18.61 -5.14 16.79
CA LEU A 406 18.68 -5.31 18.23
C LEU A 406 17.56 -6.24 18.68
N GLU A 407 17.66 -6.69 19.92
CA GLU A 407 16.67 -7.55 20.54
C GLU A 407 16.38 -7.06 21.96
N ALA A 408 15.12 -7.15 22.35
CA ALA A 408 14.63 -6.98 23.71
C ALA A 408 13.92 -8.25 24.16
N THR A 409 13.84 -8.47 25.46
CA THR A 409 13.08 -9.59 26.03
C THR A 409 11.86 -9.04 26.74
N ALA A 410 10.67 -9.36 26.24
CA ALA A 410 9.40 -8.99 26.87
C ALA A 410 9.22 -9.71 28.23
N PRO A 411 8.31 -9.25 29.10
CA PRO A 411 8.07 -9.87 30.41
C PRO A 411 7.71 -11.36 30.37
N ASP A 412 7.12 -11.83 29.27
CA ASP A 412 6.80 -13.25 29.05
C ASP A 412 7.92 -14.06 28.38
N GLY A 413 9.12 -13.48 28.26
CA GLY A 413 10.29 -14.12 27.67
C GLY A 413 10.37 -14.03 26.14
N THR A 414 9.36 -13.45 25.48
CA THR A 414 9.37 -13.29 24.02
C THR A 414 10.49 -12.35 23.58
N ILE A 415 11.29 -12.75 22.59
CA ILE A 415 12.31 -11.87 21.99
C ILE A 415 11.65 -10.94 20.98
N ILE A 416 11.75 -9.63 21.22
CA ILE A 416 11.20 -8.57 20.37
C ILE A 416 12.32 -7.96 19.54
N PRO A 417 12.31 -8.13 18.20
CA PRO A 417 13.29 -7.50 17.33
C PRO A 417 13.12 -5.98 17.29
N MET A 418 14.22 -5.27 17.11
CA MET A 418 14.23 -3.85 16.76
C MET A 418 15.15 -3.59 15.56
N SER A 419 14.73 -2.70 14.68
CA SER A 419 15.59 -2.12 13.64
C SER A 419 16.02 -0.73 14.06
N MET A 420 17.32 -0.47 14.07
CA MET A 420 17.88 0.83 14.44
C MET A 420 18.66 1.42 13.27
N ILE A 421 18.48 2.71 13.02
CA ILE A 421 19.39 3.53 12.22
C ILE A 421 19.97 4.64 13.07
N ARG A 422 21.27 4.85 12.94
CA ARG A 422 21.99 5.89 13.70
C ARG A 422 23.22 6.41 12.95
N PRO A 423 23.82 7.51 13.41
CA PRO A 423 25.17 7.90 13.02
C PRO A 423 26.16 6.79 13.29
N ARG A 424 27.09 6.61 12.35
CA ARG A 424 28.21 5.66 12.46
C ARG A 424 29.07 5.98 13.68
N ASP A 425 29.40 7.27 13.83
CA ASP A 425 30.36 7.78 14.80
C ASP A 425 29.67 8.69 15.84
N GLY A 426 30.25 8.76 17.03
CA GLY A 426 29.79 9.63 18.13
C GLY A 426 28.77 8.99 19.07
N ALA A 427 28.70 9.52 20.29
CA ALA A 427 27.71 9.10 21.27
C ALA A 427 26.31 9.61 20.88
N LEU A 428 25.29 8.80 21.11
CA LEU A 428 23.91 9.20 20.86
C LEU A 428 23.42 10.19 21.89
N ARG A 429 22.74 11.24 21.43
CA ARG A 429 22.06 12.22 22.29
C ARG A 429 20.69 11.75 22.75
N GLY A 430 20.13 10.76 22.06
CA GLY A 430 18.82 10.17 22.30
C GLY A 430 18.37 9.29 21.14
N ALA A 431 17.13 8.82 21.22
CA ALA A 431 16.49 8.08 20.15
C ALA A 431 15.00 8.40 20.05
N VAL A 432 14.47 8.30 18.83
CA VAL A 432 13.03 8.14 18.59
C VAL A 432 12.74 6.63 18.55
N LEU A 433 11.82 6.16 19.37
CA LEU A 433 11.33 4.78 19.37
C LEU A 433 9.92 4.76 18.78
N TYR A 434 9.79 4.11 17.62
CA TYR A 434 8.54 3.98 16.88
C TYR A 434 7.91 2.61 17.07
N GLY A 435 6.57 2.56 17.20
CA GLY A 435 5.78 1.33 17.25
C GLY A 435 4.41 1.48 16.59
N TYR A 436 3.91 0.39 16.01
CA TYR A 436 2.56 0.31 15.43
C TYR A 436 1.72 -0.83 16.01
N GLY A 437 2.18 -2.08 15.89
CA GLY A 437 1.64 -3.22 16.65
C GLY A 437 0.20 -3.62 16.38
N ALA A 438 -0.38 -3.29 15.22
CA ALA A 438 -1.79 -3.58 14.92
C ALA A 438 -2.02 -4.07 13.49
N TYR A 439 -3.18 -4.72 13.30
CA TYR A 439 -3.73 -5.17 12.01
C TYR A 439 -2.84 -6.11 11.18
N GLY A 440 -1.77 -6.66 11.77
CA GLY A 440 -0.81 -7.48 11.05
C GLY A 440 0.02 -6.68 10.05
N VAL A 441 0.04 -5.36 10.19
CA VAL A 441 0.85 -4.47 9.34
C VAL A 441 2.30 -4.52 9.84
N PRO A 442 3.28 -4.90 9.00
CA PRO A 442 4.69 -4.86 9.38
C PRO A 442 5.18 -3.41 9.50
N SER A 443 6.08 -3.16 10.45
CA SER A 443 6.77 -1.87 10.57
C SER A 443 8.11 -1.95 9.86
N ASP A 444 8.12 -1.63 8.57
CA ASP A 444 9.30 -1.83 7.74
C ASP A 444 10.41 -0.78 7.97
N PRO A 445 11.70 -1.17 7.96
CA PRO A 445 12.84 -0.26 8.07
C PRO A 445 13.10 0.46 6.73
N ASP A 446 12.18 1.33 6.36
CA ASP A 446 12.18 2.09 5.10
C ASP A 446 13.11 3.29 5.11
N PHE A 447 13.49 3.76 3.91
CA PHE A 447 14.23 5.01 3.81
C PHE A 447 13.27 6.19 3.95
N ASP A 448 13.56 7.09 4.90
CA ASP A 448 12.79 8.30 5.09
C ASP A 448 13.72 9.51 5.22
N PRO A 449 13.73 10.44 4.23
CA PRO A 449 14.60 11.61 4.27
C PRO A 449 14.24 12.56 5.44
N GLN A 450 13.02 12.51 5.98
CA GLN A 450 12.62 13.33 7.13
C GLN A 450 13.39 12.95 8.40
N ARG A 451 13.91 11.70 8.49
CA ARG A 451 14.72 11.24 9.61
C ARG A 451 16.16 11.78 9.58
N PHE A 452 16.63 12.26 8.42
CA PHE A 452 18.03 12.62 8.22
C PHE A 452 18.51 13.74 9.15
N SER A 453 17.69 14.76 9.36
CA SER A 453 18.03 15.89 10.24
C SER A 453 18.22 15.48 11.71
N LEU A 454 17.45 14.49 12.18
CA LEU A 454 17.60 13.90 13.51
C LEU A 454 18.90 13.09 13.60
N LEU A 455 19.15 12.26 12.58
CA LEU A 455 20.33 11.42 12.52
C LEU A 455 21.60 12.26 12.56
N THR A 456 21.72 13.30 11.74
CA THR A 456 22.91 14.17 11.74
C THR A 456 23.15 14.93 13.04
N ARG A 457 22.14 15.01 13.93
CA ARG A 457 22.23 15.59 15.28
C ARG A 457 22.59 14.58 16.37
N GLY A 458 22.89 13.33 16.04
CA GLY A 458 23.20 12.30 17.02
C GLY A 458 21.97 11.65 17.65
N VAL A 459 20.79 11.76 17.03
CA VAL A 459 19.56 11.09 17.48
C VAL A 459 19.35 9.86 16.62
N ALA A 460 19.24 8.69 17.24
CA ALA A 460 18.91 7.46 16.52
C ALA A 460 17.41 7.35 16.24
N TYR A 461 17.04 6.51 15.29
CA TYR A 461 15.66 6.12 15.06
C TYR A 461 15.56 4.60 15.17
N VAL A 462 14.62 4.14 15.99
CA VAL A 462 14.44 2.72 16.32
C VAL A 462 13.01 2.33 16.04
N ILE A 463 12.80 1.23 15.34
CA ILE A 463 11.50 0.60 15.12
C ILE A 463 11.41 -0.61 16.03
N ALA A 464 10.42 -0.63 16.92
CA ALA A 464 10.07 -1.80 17.72
C ALA A 464 9.08 -2.66 16.92
N HIS A 465 9.51 -3.87 16.56
CA HIS A 465 8.68 -4.83 15.82
C HIS A 465 7.78 -5.62 16.78
N VAL A 466 6.96 -4.91 17.56
CA VAL A 466 6.09 -5.46 18.61
C VAL A 466 5.03 -6.42 18.05
N ARG A 467 4.50 -7.31 18.89
CA ARG A 467 3.38 -8.20 18.52
C ARG A 467 2.16 -7.42 18.05
N GLY A 468 1.23 -8.10 17.38
CA GLY A 468 0.07 -7.47 16.75
C GLY A 468 0.38 -6.84 15.38
N GLY A 469 1.64 -6.51 15.11
CA GLY A 469 2.15 -6.22 13.77
C GLY A 469 2.39 -7.48 12.92
N GLY A 470 2.85 -7.27 11.68
CA GLY A 470 3.10 -8.34 10.70
C GLY A 470 4.54 -8.82 10.59
N ASP A 471 5.45 -8.30 11.43
CA ASP A 471 6.89 -8.40 11.21
C ASP A 471 7.44 -9.83 11.18
N LEU A 472 6.89 -10.72 12.02
CA LEU A 472 7.26 -12.13 12.11
C LEU A 472 6.14 -13.07 11.62
N GLY A 473 5.22 -12.57 10.80
CA GLY A 473 4.12 -13.34 10.22
C GLY A 473 2.82 -13.33 11.03
N GLY A 474 1.84 -14.11 10.61
CA GLY A 474 0.49 -14.06 11.18
C GLY A 474 0.42 -14.53 12.63
N ALA A 475 1.27 -15.48 13.05
CA ALA A 475 1.35 -15.88 14.45
C ALA A 475 1.78 -14.71 15.37
N TRP A 476 2.60 -13.79 14.86
CA TRP A 476 3.01 -12.58 15.57
C TRP A 476 1.87 -11.58 15.70
N HIS A 477 1.04 -11.46 14.67
CA HIS A 477 -0.18 -10.66 14.69
C HIS A 477 -1.20 -11.23 15.70
N ASP A 478 -1.44 -12.55 15.63
CA ASP A 478 -2.37 -13.24 16.53
C ASP A 478 -1.95 -13.10 18.00
N ALA A 479 -0.65 -13.11 18.29
CA ALA A 479 -0.11 -12.95 19.63
C ALA A 479 -0.25 -11.54 20.23
N GLY A 480 -0.75 -10.55 19.48
CA GLY A 480 -0.95 -9.18 19.96
C GLY A 480 -2.35 -8.60 19.70
N ARG A 481 -3.35 -9.45 19.39
CA ARG A 481 -4.73 -9.01 19.13
C ARG A 481 -5.75 -9.66 20.07
N GLY A 482 -6.99 -9.19 20.04
CA GLY A 482 -8.07 -9.75 20.85
C GLY A 482 -7.80 -9.59 22.35
N GLU A 483 -7.83 -10.70 23.09
CA GLU A 483 -7.50 -10.72 24.52
C GLU A 483 -6.02 -10.38 24.79
N ALA A 484 -5.14 -10.60 23.82
CA ALA A 484 -3.70 -10.31 23.92
C ALA A 484 -3.34 -8.88 23.51
N ARG A 485 -4.31 -7.97 23.31
CA ARG A 485 -4.07 -6.58 22.87
C ARG A 485 -3.17 -5.73 23.78
N GLY A 486 -2.90 -6.17 25.00
CA GLY A 486 -1.93 -5.52 25.89
C GLY A 486 -0.47 -5.89 25.61
N LYS A 487 -0.22 -7.02 24.94
CA LYS A 487 1.13 -7.52 24.65
C LYS A 487 1.99 -6.55 23.83
N PRO A 488 1.48 -5.85 22.80
CA PRO A 488 2.29 -4.89 22.04
C PRO A 488 2.81 -3.74 22.93
N VAL A 489 2.07 -3.36 23.97
CA VAL A 489 2.49 -2.32 24.93
C VAL A 489 3.63 -2.84 25.80
N ASP A 490 3.51 -4.06 26.34
CA ASP A 490 4.58 -4.71 27.10
C ASP A 490 5.86 -4.86 26.27
N ASP A 491 5.72 -5.25 25.00
CA ASP A 491 6.82 -5.38 24.05
C ASP A 491 7.51 -4.02 23.81
N PHE A 492 6.73 -2.96 23.63
CA PHE A 492 7.24 -1.61 23.39
C PHE A 492 8.03 -1.09 24.60
N ILE A 493 7.53 -1.32 25.81
CA ILE A 493 8.21 -0.96 27.06
C ILE A 493 9.53 -1.74 27.17
N ALA A 494 9.52 -3.05 26.92
CA ALA A 494 10.72 -3.88 26.94
C ALA A 494 11.77 -3.39 25.94
N CYS A 495 11.36 -2.96 24.74
CA CYS A 495 12.25 -2.33 23.76
C CYS A 495 12.90 -1.05 24.31
N ALA A 496 12.12 -0.16 24.94
CA ALA A 496 12.65 1.08 25.52
C ALA A 496 13.65 0.80 26.66
N GLU A 497 13.33 -0.15 27.55
CA GLU A 497 14.20 -0.56 28.65
C GLU A 497 15.49 -1.24 28.16
N ALA A 498 15.40 -2.07 27.12
CA ALA A 498 16.55 -2.71 26.50
C ALA A 498 17.52 -1.69 25.90
N LEU A 499 17.02 -0.66 25.22
CA LEU A 499 17.86 0.41 24.65
C LEU A 499 18.69 1.13 25.73
N VAL A 500 18.12 1.36 26.90
CA VAL A 500 18.81 2.02 28.02
C VAL A 500 19.76 1.07 28.74
N SER A 501 19.27 -0.11 29.13
CA SER A 501 20.05 -1.09 29.91
C SER A 501 21.25 -1.66 29.15
N GLN A 502 21.14 -1.81 27.83
CA GLN A 502 22.26 -2.22 26.97
C GLN A 502 23.22 -1.05 26.64
N GLY A 503 23.01 0.14 27.21
CA GLY A 503 23.84 1.32 26.96
C GLY A 503 23.76 1.85 25.53
N ARG A 504 22.72 1.51 24.77
CA ARG A 504 22.54 1.96 23.38
C ARG A 504 22.05 3.41 23.34
N VAL A 505 21.17 3.81 24.26
CA VAL A 505 20.60 5.17 24.34
C VAL A 505 20.70 5.70 25.77
N PRO A 506 21.03 6.99 26.00
CA PRO A 506 21.09 7.54 27.35
C PRO A 506 19.74 7.49 28.08
N PRO A 507 19.71 7.27 29.41
CA PRO A 507 18.48 7.33 30.20
C PRO A 507 17.76 8.67 30.05
N GLY A 508 16.42 8.64 29.95
CA GLY A 508 15.58 9.83 29.81
C GLY A 508 15.72 10.55 28.47
N LYS A 509 16.34 9.93 27.45
CA LYS A 509 16.53 10.48 26.10
C LYS A 509 15.83 9.68 25.00
N ILE A 510 14.75 8.96 25.35
CA ILE A 510 13.88 8.28 24.38
C ILE A 510 12.62 9.12 24.19
N VAL A 511 12.25 9.36 22.93
CA VAL A 511 10.95 9.92 22.53
C VAL A 511 10.16 8.81 21.85
N SER A 512 8.97 8.49 22.37
CA SER A 512 8.09 7.48 21.78
C SER A 512 7.24 8.09 20.67
N MET A 513 7.01 7.34 19.59
CA MET A 513 6.20 7.76 18.46
C MET A 513 5.29 6.63 18.00
N GLY A 514 4.01 6.96 17.79
CA GLY A 514 2.99 6.07 17.24
C GLY A 514 1.95 6.90 16.47
N ARG A 515 1.25 6.29 15.53
CA ARG A 515 0.20 6.93 14.73
C ARG A 515 -0.97 5.98 14.54
N SER A 516 -2.20 6.52 14.56
CA SER A 516 -3.42 5.73 14.42
C SER A 516 -3.47 4.64 15.50
N ALA A 517 -3.60 3.37 15.15
CA ALA A 517 -3.57 2.27 16.12
C ALA A 517 -2.28 2.20 16.94
N GLY A 518 -1.13 2.62 16.39
CA GLY A 518 0.12 2.65 17.17
C GLY A 518 0.19 3.73 18.25
N ALA A 519 -0.75 4.69 18.24
CA ALA A 519 -0.84 5.71 19.29
C ALA A 519 -1.70 5.25 20.49
N GLY A 520 -2.58 4.28 20.28
CA GLY A 520 -3.40 3.66 21.33
C GLY A 520 -2.66 2.49 21.95
#